data_AF-A0A7I8DP60-F1
#
_entry.id   AF-A0A7I8DP60-F1
#
_cell.length_a   1.000
_cell.length_b   1.000
_cell.length_c   1.000
_cell.angle_alpha   90.00
_cell.angle_beta   90.00
_cell.angle_gamma   90.00
#
_symmetry.space_group_name_H-M   'P 1'
#
loop_
_entity.id
_entity.type
_entity.pdbx_description
1 polymer ?
#
loop_
_entity_poly.entity_id
_entity_poly.type
_entity_poly.pdbx_seq_one_letter_code
_entity_poly.pdbx_strand_id
1 'polypeptide(L)'
;MESYKYNQIKVYPAQMGTQNFGKLQVDVTSEQGFRPIPGAKVRITYTGNPDSVVEELTTDSQGRTPQVDLPAPSLDYSLDATSDAQPYSEYNITVSSEGFDNVDVDGSQILPDVTAIQPISLRAQPGNQLYVIPPHTLYGDYPPKIAESEIKPTSESGEIVLPRVVVPEFVIVHDGPPTDTSAENHYVRYRDYVKNVASSEIYATWPASTITANILAIMSFTLNRVYTEWYRNKGYNFTITSSTAFDHKWMNGRNIYDTISAAVDQVFNNYLSRPNVVQPILTQYCDGRNVTCPGWMTILQQGIYNKKPLYSAVCGCLRVVKVNIQQTFFFVKYYFFYN
;
A
#
# COMPACT_ATOMS: atom_id res chain seq x y z
N MET A 1 -36.14 47.32 5.22
CA MET A 1 -35.23 47.35 6.37
C MET A 1 -35.14 45.93 6.91
N GLU A 2 -34.23 45.14 6.35
CA GLU A 2 -34.01 43.75 6.76
C GLU A 2 -32.67 43.67 7.51
N SER A 3 -32.74 43.18 8.74
CA SER A 3 -31.63 43.06 9.67
C SER A 3 -30.78 41.83 9.32
N TYR A 4 -29.51 42.04 9.06
CA TYR A 4 -28.51 40.99 8.91
C TYR A 4 -28.31 40.25 10.24
N LYS A 5 -28.62 38.95 10.27
CA LYS A 5 -28.25 38.06 11.38
C LYS A 5 -26.78 37.70 11.22
N TYR A 6 -25.94 38.21 12.12
CA TYR A 6 -24.57 37.72 12.29
C TYR A 6 -24.61 36.26 12.76
N ASN A 7 -24.10 35.34 11.94
CA ASN A 7 -23.80 33.99 12.38
C ASN A 7 -22.66 34.07 13.40
N GLN A 8 -22.95 33.71 14.65
CA GLN A 8 -21.92 33.52 15.67
C GLN A 8 -21.00 32.39 15.22
N ILE A 9 -19.76 32.73 14.88
CA ILE A 9 -18.67 31.78 14.73
C ILE A 9 -18.47 31.16 16.12
N LYS A 10 -18.86 29.89 16.27
CA LYS A 10 -18.45 29.08 17.42
C LYS A 10 -16.96 28.87 17.31
N VAL A 11 -16.19 29.76 17.94
CA VAL A 11 -14.77 29.54 18.20
C VAL A 11 -14.72 28.49 19.30
N TYR A 12 -14.44 27.24 18.93
CA TYR A 12 -14.05 26.24 19.90
C TYR A 12 -12.74 26.71 20.54
N PRO A 13 -12.62 26.72 21.87
CA PRO A 13 -11.34 27.02 22.50
C PRO A 13 -10.32 26.02 21.94
N ALA A 14 -9.14 26.53 21.55
CA ALA A 14 -8.03 25.71 21.14
C ALA A 14 -7.82 24.62 22.20
N GLN A 15 -8.22 23.39 21.90
CA GLN A 15 -7.67 22.25 22.61
C GLN A 15 -6.17 22.37 22.35
N MET A 16 -5.38 22.60 23.40
CA MET A 16 -3.96 22.30 23.38
C MET A 16 -3.84 20.79 23.14
N GLY A 17 -4.02 20.36 21.90
CA GLY A 17 -3.78 18.99 21.48
C GLY A 17 -2.29 18.76 21.64
N THR A 18 -1.91 17.69 22.32
CA THR A 18 -0.55 17.16 22.22
C THR A 18 -0.28 16.94 20.73
N GLN A 19 0.60 17.76 20.16
CA GLN A 19 1.01 17.62 18.77
C GLN A 19 1.71 16.27 18.63
N ASN A 20 1.15 15.38 17.82
CA ASN A 20 1.75 14.10 17.50
C ASN A 20 2.68 14.26 16.30
N PHE A 21 3.62 13.34 16.15
CA PHE A 21 4.62 13.38 15.08
C PHE A 21 4.73 12.02 14.41
N GLY A 22 4.91 12.04 13.10
CA GLY A 22 5.43 10.92 12.33
C GLY A 22 6.83 11.23 11.85
N LYS A 23 7.57 10.20 11.45
CA LYS A 23 8.91 10.38 10.88
C LYS A 23 8.87 10.29 9.36
N LEU A 24 9.66 11.10 8.68
CA LEU A 24 9.91 10.98 7.24
C LEU A 24 11.39 10.74 6.96
N GLN A 25 11.68 9.80 6.07
CA GLN A 25 12.97 9.59 5.44
C GLN A 25 12.79 9.56 3.92
N VAL A 26 13.67 10.23 3.17
CA VAL A 26 13.68 10.19 1.71
C VAL A 26 14.86 9.36 1.23
N ASP A 27 14.58 8.35 0.42
CA ASP A 27 15.57 7.44 -0.18
C ASP A 27 15.67 7.75 -1.68
N VAL A 28 16.82 8.27 -2.11
CA VAL A 28 17.06 8.73 -3.48
C VAL A 28 18.04 7.79 -4.18
N THR A 29 17.59 7.22 -5.29
CA THR A 29 18.38 6.33 -6.15
C THR A 29 18.30 6.72 -7.61
N SER A 30 19.23 6.23 -8.44
CA SER A 30 19.12 6.35 -9.89
C SER A 30 18.12 5.32 -10.43
N GLU A 31 17.23 5.76 -11.33
CA GLU A 31 16.31 4.86 -12.03
C GLU A 31 17.08 3.74 -12.76
N GLN A 32 18.20 4.11 -13.39
CA GLN A 32 19.11 3.14 -13.98
C GLN A 32 19.95 2.47 -12.90
N GLY A 33 19.63 1.21 -12.59
CA GLY A 33 20.48 0.35 -11.76
C GLY A 33 20.38 0.58 -10.25
N PHE A 34 19.41 1.36 -9.76
CA PHE A 34 19.11 1.54 -8.32
C PHE A 34 20.32 1.97 -7.48
N ARG A 35 21.19 2.82 -8.04
CA ARG A 35 22.39 3.27 -7.34
C ARG A 35 22.02 4.42 -6.41
N PRO A 36 22.46 4.41 -5.14
CA PRO A 36 22.25 5.55 -4.26
C PRO A 36 22.81 6.86 -4.82
N ILE A 37 22.06 7.96 -4.68
CA ILE A 37 22.50 9.29 -5.11
C ILE A 37 22.83 10.12 -3.85
N PRO A 38 24.12 10.27 -3.49
CA PRO A 38 24.53 11.14 -2.38
C PRO A 38 24.46 12.61 -2.79
N GLY A 39 24.23 13.50 -1.81
CA GLY A 39 24.23 14.94 -2.05
C GLY A 39 22.98 15.49 -2.74
N ALA A 40 21.95 14.66 -2.96
CA ALA A 40 20.67 15.12 -3.50
C ALA A 40 19.99 16.03 -2.47
N LYS A 41 19.51 17.19 -2.93
CA LYS A 41 18.80 18.17 -2.10
C LYS A 41 17.33 17.78 -2.03
N VAL A 42 16.81 17.70 -0.81
CA VAL A 42 15.43 17.34 -0.52
C VAL A 42 14.78 18.50 0.21
N ARG A 43 13.73 19.07 -0.37
CA ARG A 43 12.94 20.16 0.23
C ARG A 43 11.56 19.62 0.58
N ILE A 44 11.13 19.87 1.81
CA ILE A 44 9.85 19.39 2.35
C ILE A 44 8.97 20.60 2.69
N THR A 45 7.74 20.60 2.21
CA THR A 45 6.73 21.63 2.53
C THR A 45 5.43 20.97 2.96
N TYR A 46 4.65 21.66 3.80
CA TYR A 46 3.32 21.19 4.16
C TYR A 46 2.37 21.44 2.99
N THR A 47 1.58 20.44 2.55
CA THR A 47 0.71 20.57 1.37
C THR A 47 -0.33 21.69 1.53
N GLY A 48 -0.81 21.94 2.76
CA GLY A 48 -1.72 23.05 3.06
C GLY A 48 -1.06 24.43 3.11
N ASN A 49 0.27 24.53 3.05
CA ASN A 49 1.03 25.78 2.98
C ASN A 49 2.36 25.57 2.20
N PRO A 50 2.31 25.38 0.86
CA PRO A 50 3.45 24.97 0.06
C PRO A 50 4.54 26.04 -0.07
N ASP A 51 4.22 27.31 0.22
CA ASP A 51 5.18 28.42 0.20
C ASP A 51 6.14 28.37 1.40
N SER A 52 5.75 27.71 2.48
CA SER A 52 6.57 27.58 3.69
C SER A 52 7.40 26.30 3.64
N VAL A 53 8.72 26.48 3.59
CA VAL A 53 9.67 25.39 3.81
C VAL A 53 9.55 24.90 5.24
N VAL A 54 9.27 23.62 5.40
CA VAL A 54 9.28 22.94 6.70
C VAL A 54 10.71 22.52 6.99
N GLU A 55 11.35 21.82 6.04
CA GLU A 55 12.70 21.28 6.19
C GLU A 55 13.46 21.22 4.86
N GLU A 56 14.79 21.32 4.94
CA GLU A 56 15.72 21.09 3.82
C GLU A 56 16.83 20.13 4.25
N LEU A 57 16.94 19.01 3.55
CA LEU A 57 17.86 17.92 3.86
C LEU A 57 18.75 17.61 2.65
N THR A 58 19.78 16.84 2.91
CA THR A 58 20.67 16.31 1.86
C THR A 58 20.89 14.83 2.11
N THR A 59 20.95 14.04 1.03
CA THR A 59 21.18 12.59 1.14
C THR A 59 22.64 12.26 1.47
N ASP A 60 22.81 11.20 2.26
CA ASP A 60 24.11 10.64 2.65
C ASP A 60 24.71 9.73 1.57
N SER A 61 25.82 9.06 1.89
CA SER A 61 26.49 8.09 0.99
C SER A 61 25.64 6.89 0.58
N GLN A 62 24.53 6.63 1.28
CA GLN A 62 23.56 5.58 0.98
C GLN A 62 22.31 6.13 0.30
N GLY A 63 22.33 7.40 -0.12
CA GLY A 63 21.23 8.04 -0.82
C GLY A 63 20.05 8.34 0.10
N ARG A 64 20.26 8.42 1.43
CA ARG A 64 19.18 8.60 2.40
C ARG A 64 19.31 9.93 3.12
N THR A 65 18.20 10.60 3.37
CA THR A 65 18.18 11.72 4.31
C THR A 65 18.23 11.20 5.75
N PRO A 66 18.62 12.04 6.73
CA PRO A 66 18.23 11.81 8.11
C PRO A 66 16.70 11.70 8.24
N GLN A 67 16.24 11.02 9.28
CA GLN A 67 14.83 11.02 9.64
C GLN A 67 14.46 12.37 10.25
N VAL A 68 13.30 12.91 9.85
CA VAL A 68 12.77 14.17 10.38
C VAL A 68 11.38 13.97 10.96
N ASP A 69 11.13 14.60 12.10
CA ASP A 69 9.83 14.58 12.79
C ASP A 69 8.90 15.62 12.17
N LEU A 70 7.78 15.17 11.64
CA LEU A 70 6.77 16.00 10.98
C LEU A 70 5.45 15.92 11.75
N PRO A 71 4.77 17.06 11.99
CA PRO A 71 3.46 17.08 12.63
C PRO A 71 2.45 16.14 11.96
N ALA A 72 1.84 15.27 12.76
CA ALA A 72 0.84 14.30 12.33
C ALA A 72 -0.44 14.40 13.18
N PRO A 73 -1.60 13.95 12.65
CA PRO A 73 -2.84 13.89 13.42
C PRO A 73 -2.77 12.91 14.59
N SER A 74 -3.85 12.84 15.39
CA SER A 74 -3.93 11.87 16.49
C SER A 74 -3.89 10.42 15.99
N LEU A 75 -3.13 9.57 16.69
CA LEU A 75 -3.09 8.13 16.46
C LEU A 75 -4.51 7.53 16.48
N ASP A 76 -5.37 8.03 17.37
CA ASP A 76 -6.74 7.57 17.54
C ASP A 76 -7.56 7.64 16.25
N TYR A 77 -7.30 8.62 15.38
CA TYR A 77 -8.03 8.75 14.10
C TYR A 77 -7.81 7.55 13.17
N SER A 78 -6.69 6.85 13.32
CA SER A 78 -6.38 5.64 12.53
C SER A 78 -6.84 4.35 13.20
N LEU A 79 -7.00 4.36 14.53
CA LEU A 79 -7.34 3.18 15.33
C LEU A 79 -8.84 3.06 15.58
N ASP A 80 -9.55 4.19 15.63
CA ASP A 80 -11.00 4.23 15.80
C ASP A 80 -11.72 4.13 14.45
N ALA A 81 -12.34 2.97 14.20
CA ALA A 81 -13.13 2.71 13.01
C ALA A 81 -14.33 3.66 12.84
N THR A 82 -14.73 4.38 13.88
CA THR A 82 -15.84 5.35 13.86
C THR A 82 -15.37 6.79 13.59
N SER A 83 -14.06 7.05 13.60
CA SER A 83 -13.50 8.38 13.35
C SER A 83 -13.58 8.76 11.88
N ASP A 84 -14.25 9.87 11.54
CA ASP A 84 -14.24 10.45 10.18
C ASP A 84 -13.06 11.42 9.94
N ALA A 85 -12.21 11.64 10.94
CA ALA A 85 -11.06 12.55 10.82
C ALA A 85 -9.91 11.91 10.02
N GLN A 86 -9.23 12.72 9.22
CA GLN A 86 -8.06 12.28 8.44
C GLN A 86 -6.91 11.86 9.39
N PRO A 87 -6.41 10.62 9.28
CA PRO A 87 -5.41 10.11 10.23
C PRO A 87 -3.96 10.46 9.87
N TYR A 88 -3.72 11.10 8.72
CA TYR A 88 -2.40 11.46 8.23
C TYR A 88 -2.32 12.93 7.83
N SER A 89 -1.12 13.51 7.95
CA SER A 89 -0.78 14.80 7.35
C SER A 89 -0.25 14.60 5.93
N GLU A 90 -0.32 15.63 5.09
CA GLU A 90 0.20 15.62 3.73
C GLU A 90 1.34 16.62 3.57
N TYR A 91 2.43 16.18 2.94
CA TYR A 91 3.61 16.98 2.64
C TYR A 91 4.02 16.84 1.18
N ASN A 92 4.52 17.94 0.61
CA ASN A 92 5.14 17.91 -0.72
C ASN A 92 6.66 17.77 -0.56
N ILE A 93 7.25 16.95 -1.41
CA ILE A 93 8.68 16.62 -1.39
C ILE A 93 9.26 16.94 -2.76
N THR A 94 10.20 17.88 -2.83
CA THR A 94 10.95 18.20 -4.04
C THR A 94 12.37 17.70 -3.89
N VAL A 95 12.84 16.90 -4.84
CA VAL A 95 14.20 16.37 -4.89
C VAL A 95 14.93 16.86 -6.14
N SER A 96 16.16 17.34 -5.95
CA SER A 96 17.03 17.78 -7.04
C SER A 96 18.47 17.30 -6.83
N SER A 97 19.13 16.95 -7.92
CA SER A 97 20.55 16.59 -7.93
C SER A 97 21.18 16.99 -9.26
N GLU A 98 22.44 17.43 -9.25
CA GLU A 98 23.14 17.83 -10.46
C GLU A 98 23.25 16.67 -11.46
N GLY A 99 22.90 16.92 -12.73
CA GLY A 99 22.93 15.91 -13.79
C GLY A 99 21.71 14.97 -13.84
N PHE A 100 20.71 15.19 -12.97
CA PHE A 100 19.47 14.43 -12.92
C PHE A 100 18.25 15.33 -13.16
N ASP A 101 17.10 14.71 -13.36
CA ASP A 101 15.83 15.42 -13.33
C ASP A 101 15.40 15.77 -11.91
N ASN A 102 14.53 16.77 -11.80
CA ASN A 102 13.87 17.09 -10.55
C ASN A 102 12.63 16.22 -10.38
N VAL A 103 12.37 15.75 -9.17
CA VAL A 103 11.17 14.98 -8.84
C VAL A 103 10.38 15.72 -7.77
N ASP A 104 9.13 15.99 -8.08
CA ASP A 104 8.14 16.53 -7.15
C ASP A 104 7.15 15.42 -6.77
N VAL A 105 6.92 15.24 -5.48
CA VAL A 105 5.89 14.34 -4.94
C VAL A 105 4.91 15.18 -4.12
N ASP A 106 3.68 15.30 -4.61
CA ASP A 106 2.62 16.01 -3.93
C ASP A 106 1.76 15.05 -3.11
N GLY A 107 1.58 15.35 -1.82
CA GLY A 107 0.68 14.59 -0.94
C GLY A 107 1.29 13.35 -0.28
N SER A 108 2.60 13.34 -0.02
CA SER A 108 3.23 12.27 0.78
C SER A 108 2.61 12.21 2.18
N GLN A 109 2.18 11.02 2.60
CA GLN A 109 1.31 10.85 3.77
C GLN A 109 2.14 10.53 5.02
N ILE A 110 1.97 11.29 6.10
CA ILE A 110 2.67 11.08 7.37
C ILE A 110 1.68 10.66 8.46
N LEU A 111 1.87 9.46 9.00
CA LEU A 111 1.11 8.90 10.10
C LEU A 111 1.89 9.07 11.43
N PRO A 112 1.20 9.24 12.57
CA PRO A 112 1.86 9.38 13.86
C PRO A 112 2.58 8.09 14.29
N ASP A 113 3.65 8.23 15.07
CA ASP A 113 4.42 7.15 15.74
C ASP A 113 5.09 6.12 14.81
N VAL A 114 5.07 6.32 13.49
CA VAL A 114 5.68 5.44 12.49
C VAL A 114 6.61 6.20 11.55
N THR A 115 7.45 5.47 10.81
CA THR A 115 8.36 6.07 9.82
C THR A 115 7.82 5.89 8.40
N ALA A 116 7.49 6.98 7.74
CA ALA A 116 7.31 7.06 6.31
C ALA A 116 8.67 7.08 5.59
N ILE A 117 8.82 6.21 4.60
CA ILE A 117 9.96 6.16 3.69
C ILE A 117 9.45 6.56 2.31
N GLN A 118 9.96 7.65 1.77
CA GLN A 118 9.65 8.14 0.43
C GLN A 118 10.75 7.69 -0.55
N PRO A 119 10.55 6.58 -1.28
CA PRO A 119 11.49 6.20 -2.33
C PRO A 119 11.33 7.14 -3.53
N ILE A 120 12.44 7.65 -4.05
CA ILE A 120 12.51 8.52 -5.22
C ILE A 120 13.60 8.01 -6.16
N SER A 121 13.24 7.86 -7.43
CA SER A 121 14.16 7.46 -8.50
C SER A 121 14.39 8.63 -9.43
N LEU A 122 15.64 9.08 -9.56
CA LEU A 122 16.01 10.14 -10.50
C LEU A 122 16.53 9.57 -11.81
N ARG A 123 16.23 10.24 -12.92
CA ARG A 123 16.75 9.90 -14.24
C ARG A 123 17.94 10.80 -14.55
N ALA A 124 18.99 10.23 -15.13
CA ALA A 124 20.21 10.95 -15.51
C ALA A 124 20.01 11.77 -16.79
N GLN A 125 19.00 12.64 -16.79
CA GLN A 125 18.64 13.54 -17.88
C GLN A 125 18.00 14.80 -17.32
N PRO A 126 18.11 15.96 -17.99
CA PRO A 126 17.35 17.14 -17.60
C PRO A 126 15.85 16.90 -17.74
N GLY A 127 15.06 17.39 -16.79
CA GLY A 127 13.60 17.32 -16.83
C GLY A 127 13.00 17.48 -15.45
N ASN A 128 11.67 17.37 -15.40
CA ASN A 128 10.91 17.28 -14.15
C ASN A 128 9.98 16.06 -14.22
N GLN A 129 9.76 15.42 -13.07
CA GLN A 129 8.72 14.41 -12.86
C GLN A 129 7.82 14.87 -11.73
N LEU A 130 6.51 14.67 -11.89
CA LEU A 130 5.53 14.97 -10.87
C LEU A 130 4.77 13.69 -10.52
N TYR A 131 4.74 13.36 -9.23
CA TYR A 131 3.89 12.33 -8.67
C TYR A 131 2.83 13.00 -7.81
N VAL A 132 1.55 12.68 -8.04
CA VAL A 132 0.45 13.17 -7.23
C VAL A 132 -0.13 11.98 -6.48
N ILE A 133 -0.02 12.00 -5.16
CA ILE A 133 -0.49 10.92 -4.30
C ILE A 133 -1.95 11.21 -3.94
N PRO A 134 -2.91 10.38 -4.40
CA PRO A 134 -4.30 10.57 -4.03
C PRO A 134 -4.54 10.18 -2.57
N PRO A 135 -5.72 10.53 -1.99
CA PRO A 135 -6.07 10.19 -0.62
C PRO A 135 -5.93 8.69 -0.31
N HIS A 136 -5.60 8.32 0.93
CA HIS A 136 -5.54 6.91 1.34
C HIS A 136 -6.90 6.22 1.13
N THR A 137 -6.94 4.95 0.71
CA THR A 137 -8.22 4.28 0.35
C THR A 137 -9.25 4.19 1.47
N LEU A 138 -8.79 4.04 2.71
CA LEU A 138 -9.66 4.06 3.91
C LEU A 138 -10.22 5.45 4.28
N TYR A 139 -9.79 6.52 3.59
CA TYR A 139 -10.24 7.89 3.84
C TYR A 139 -10.88 8.53 2.59
N GLY A 140 -10.29 8.31 1.41
CA GLY A 140 -10.80 8.82 0.14
C GLY A 140 -12.03 8.05 -0.37
N ASP A 141 -12.74 8.68 -1.31
CA ASP A 141 -13.84 8.05 -2.02
C ASP A 141 -13.32 7.28 -3.24
N TYR A 142 -13.60 5.98 -3.27
CA TYR A 142 -13.14 5.06 -4.29
C TYR A 142 -14.29 4.15 -4.75
N PRO A 143 -14.33 3.76 -6.04
CA PRO A 143 -15.34 2.85 -6.53
C PRO A 143 -15.41 1.56 -5.71
N PRO A 144 -16.63 1.08 -5.38
CA PRO A 144 -16.80 -0.15 -4.61
C PRO A 144 -16.28 -1.36 -5.40
N LYS A 145 -15.73 -2.34 -4.66
CA LYS A 145 -15.16 -3.55 -5.25
C LYS A 145 -16.24 -4.42 -5.91
N ILE A 146 -15.99 -4.85 -7.13
CA ILE A 146 -16.85 -5.73 -7.92
C ILE A 146 -16.62 -7.17 -7.48
N ALA A 147 -17.72 -7.89 -7.29
CA ALA A 147 -17.72 -9.26 -6.81
C ALA A 147 -17.07 -10.25 -7.76
N GLU A 148 -16.12 -11.03 -7.25
CA GLU A 148 -15.46 -12.09 -7.97
C GLU A 148 -15.32 -13.37 -7.11
N SER A 149 -15.39 -14.53 -7.76
CA SER A 149 -15.18 -15.82 -7.08
C SER A 149 -13.74 -15.95 -6.54
N GLU A 150 -13.62 -16.46 -5.30
CA GLU A 150 -12.33 -16.77 -4.64
C GLU A 150 -11.46 -17.73 -5.46
N ILE A 151 -12.11 -18.65 -6.19
CA ILE A 151 -11.50 -19.67 -7.05
C ILE A 151 -11.85 -19.31 -8.49
N LYS A 152 -10.84 -19.10 -9.32
CA LYS A 152 -11.03 -18.87 -10.76
C LYS A 152 -11.21 -20.18 -11.50
N PRO A 153 -12.07 -20.24 -12.54
CA PRO A 153 -12.03 -21.35 -13.47
C PRO A 153 -10.62 -21.41 -14.08
N THR A 154 -10.08 -22.62 -14.21
CA THR A 154 -8.75 -22.87 -14.82
C THR A 154 -8.84 -24.00 -15.85
N SER A 155 -10.05 -24.30 -16.33
CA SER A 155 -10.38 -25.55 -17.03
C SER A 155 -11.10 -25.35 -18.37
N GLU A 156 -11.23 -24.12 -18.86
CA GLU A 156 -11.78 -23.88 -20.19
C GLU A 156 -10.67 -23.83 -21.25
N SER A 157 -10.89 -24.52 -22.36
CA SER A 157 -9.94 -24.67 -23.46
C SER A 157 -9.43 -23.30 -23.95
N GLY A 158 -8.15 -23.01 -23.70
CA GLY A 158 -7.47 -21.81 -24.21
C GLY A 158 -6.87 -20.89 -23.15
N GLU A 159 -7.23 -21.04 -21.87
CA GLU A 159 -6.64 -20.25 -20.79
C GLU A 159 -5.26 -20.79 -20.38
N ILE A 160 -4.25 -19.92 -20.38
CA ILE A 160 -2.91 -20.21 -19.92
C ILE A 160 -2.90 -20.00 -18.40
N VAL A 161 -2.60 -21.06 -17.66
CA VAL A 161 -2.36 -21.01 -16.21
C VAL A 161 -0.96 -21.50 -15.92
N LEU A 162 -0.32 -20.90 -14.92
CA LEU A 162 1.01 -21.35 -14.54
C LEU A 162 0.94 -22.77 -13.94
N PRO A 163 1.91 -23.66 -14.25
CA PRO A 163 1.91 -25.03 -13.75
C PRO A 163 2.10 -25.12 -12.23
N ARG A 164 2.56 -24.04 -11.60
CA ARG A 164 2.73 -23.88 -10.16
C ARG A 164 2.66 -22.40 -9.79
N VAL A 165 2.38 -22.12 -8.53
CA VAL A 165 2.51 -20.75 -8.00
C VAL A 165 3.98 -20.38 -8.00
N VAL A 166 4.30 -19.20 -8.54
CA VAL A 166 5.66 -18.64 -8.57
C VAL A 166 5.54 -17.19 -8.14
N VAL A 167 6.44 -16.75 -7.26
CA VAL A 167 6.59 -15.34 -6.92
C VAL A 167 7.28 -14.65 -8.10
N PRO A 168 6.62 -13.71 -8.80
CA PRO A 168 7.21 -13.07 -9.97
C PRO A 168 8.29 -12.08 -9.55
N GLU A 169 9.24 -11.80 -10.44
CA GLU A 169 10.20 -10.70 -10.24
C GLU A 169 9.49 -9.34 -10.34
N PHE A 170 8.66 -9.17 -11.38
CA PHE A 170 7.90 -7.96 -11.65
C PHE A 170 6.40 -8.23 -11.81
N VAL A 171 5.59 -7.26 -11.39
CA VAL A 171 4.16 -7.15 -11.67
C VAL A 171 3.98 -5.95 -12.60
N ILE A 172 3.30 -6.16 -13.73
CA ILE A 172 2.93 -5.08 -14.64
C ILE A 172 1.60 -4.51 -14.16
N VAL A 173 1.64 -3.32 -13.55
CA VAL A 173 0.48 -2.62 -12.99
C VAL A 173 -0.07 -1.67 -14.04
N HIS A 174 -1.33 -1.86 -14.42
CA HIS A 174 -2.07 -0.92 -15.25
C HIS A 174 -2.71 0.14 -14.36
N ASP A 175 -2.32 1.41 -14.50
CA ASP A 175 -2.73 2.48 -13.58
C ASP A 175 -4.13 3.05 -13.90
N GLY A 176 -5.11 2.16 -13.98
CA GLY A 176 -6.49 2.52 -14.31
C GLY A 176 -7.42 1.30 -14.38
N PRO A 177 -8.71 1.50 -14.71
CA PRO A 177 -9.62 0.41 -15.03
C PRO A 177 -9.10 -0.41 -16.23
N PRO A 178 -9.39 -1.73 -16.32
CA PRO A 178 -8.83 -2.58 -17.37
C PRO A 178 -9.05 -2.10 -18.81
N THR A 179 -10.14 -1.37 -19.06
CA THR A 179 -10.54 -0.88 -20.38
C THR A 179 -9.97 0.49 -20.72
N ASP A 180 -9.29 1.17 -19.80
CA ASP A 180 -8.72 2.49 -20.03
C ASP A 180 -7.38 2.38 -20.75
N THR A 181 -7.40 2.48 -22.07
CA THR A 181 -6.19 2.38 -22.89
C THR A 181 -5.25 3.60 -22.76
N SER A 182 -5.68 4.67 -22.08
CA SER A 182 -4.85 5.85 -21.84
C SER A 182 -3.99 5.73 -20.58
N ALA A 183 -4.32 4.80 -19.67
CA ALA A 183 -3.56 4.55 -18.46
C ALA A 183 -2.22 3.85 -18.76
N GLU A 184 -1.19 4.25 -18.02
CA GLU A 184 0.16 3.71 -18.17
C GLU A 184 0.31 2.33 -17.52
N ASN A 185 1.26 1.55 -18.05
CA ASN A 185 1.66 0.27 -17.48
C ASN A 185 3.02 0.42 -16.78
N HIS A 186 3.06 0.20 -15.47
CA HIS A 186 4.28 0.28 -14.67
C HIS A 186 4.86 -1.11 -14.38
N TYR A 187 6.16 -1.28 -14.62
CA TYR A 187 6.90 -2.49 -14.28
C TYR A 187 7.44 -2.36 -12.85
N VAL A 188 6.76 -2.98 -11.89
CA VAL A 188 7.07 -2.82 -10.46
C VAL A 188 7.58 -4.14 -9.91
N ARG A 189 8.67 -4.14 -9.14
CA ARG A 189 9.13 -5.36 -8.46
C ARG A 189 8.04 -5.85 -7.52
N TYR A 190 7.82 -7.16 -7.45
CA TYR A 190 6.72 -7.72 -6.66
C TYR A 190 6.75 -7.28 -5.18
N ARG A 191 7.94 -7.19 -4.57
CA ARG A 191 8.12 -6.67 -3.19
C ARG A 191 7.62 -5.24 -3.04
N ASP A 192 8.04 -4.37 -3.95
CA ASP A 192 7.74 -2.94 -3.91
C ASP A 192 6.25 -2.70 -4.21
N TYR A 193 5.68 -3.49 -5.10
CA TYR A 193 4.24 -3.52 -5.36
C TYR A 193 3.45 -3.85 -4.08
N VAL A 194 3.79 -4.92 -3.37
CA VAL A 194 3.08 -5.32 -2.13
C VAL A 194 3.23 -4.26 -1.04
N LYS A 195 4.42 -3.66 -0.87
CA LYS A 195 4.64 -2.57 0.10
C LYS A 195 3.81 -1.33 -0.23
N ASN A 196 3.73 -0.97 -1.50
CA ASN A 196 2.92 0.16 -1.98
C ASN A 196 1.42 -0.07 -1.77
N VAL A 197 0.92 -1.24 -2.19
CA VAL A 197 -0.48 -1.61 -2.01
C VAL A 197 -0.86 -1.66 -0.53
N ALA A 198 -0.05 -2.32 0.31
CA ALA A 198 -0.30 -2.35 1.74
C ALA A 198 -0.33 -0.93 2.34
N SER A 199 0.58 -0.05 1.94
CA SER A 199 0.59 1.34 2.39
C SER A 199 -0.60 2.17 1.88
N SER A 200 -1.31 1.68 0.85
CA SER A 200 -2.49 2.31 0.26
C SER A 200 -3.81 1.81 0.80
N GLU A 201 -3.83 0.56 1.26
CA GLU A 201 -5.04 -0.17 1.64
C GLU A 201 -5.21 -0.26 3.16
N ILE A 202 -4.13 -0.12 3.95
CA ILE A 202 -4.17 -0.22 5.41
C ILE A 202 -3.29 0.85 6.07
N TYR A 203 -3.70 1.29 7.27
CA TYR A 203 -2.86 2.20 8.05
C TYR A 203 -1.67 1.48 8.70
N ALA A 204 -0.49 2.07 8.58
CA ALA A 204 0.76 1.56 9.14
C ALA A 204 0.84 1.62 10.68
N THR A 205 -0.10 2.35 11.30
CA THR A 205 -0.27 2.49 12.76
C THR A 205 -0.99 1.30 13.40
N TRP A 206 -1.56 0.40 12.58
CA TRP A 206 -2.28 -0.76 13.09
C TRP A 206 -1.35 -1.78 13.75
N PRO A 207 -1.88 -2.69 14.61
CA PRO A 207 -1.07 -3.70 15.26
C PRO A 207 -0.34 -4.58 14.25
N ALA A 208 0.88 -4.99 14.58
CA ALA A 208 1.72 -5.79 13.67
C ALA A 208 1.03 -7.07 13.17
N SER A 209 0.23 -7.74 14.00
CA SER A 209 -0.55 -8.92 13.60
C SER A 209 -1.61 -8.60 12.55
N THR A 210 -2.24 -7.42 12.68
CA THR A 210 -3.26 -6.92 11.76
C THR A 210 -2.63 -6.55 10.41
N ILE A 211 -1.51 -5.83 10.43
CA ILE A 211 -0.72 -5.50 9.23
C ILE A 211 -0.31 -6.80 8.52
N THR A 212 0.26 -7.76 9.25
CA THR A 212 0.71 -9.05 8.69
C THR A 212 -0.44 -9.83 8.05
N ALA A 213 -1.60 -9.88 8.68
CA ALA A 213 -2.75 -10.61 8.15
C ALA A 213 -3.29 -10.00 6.85
N ASN A 214 -3.36 -8.66 6.76
CA ASN A 214 -3.78 -7.97 5.53
C ASN A 214 -2.74 -8.12 4.42
N ILE A 215 -1.43 -8.08 4.74
CA ILE A 215 -0.37 -8.34 3.75
C ILE A 215 -0.47 -9.74 3.16
N LEU A 216 -0.76 -10.77 3.98
CA LEU A 216 -0.98 -12.13 3.47
C LEU A 216 -2.16 -12.22 2.49
N ALA A 217 -3.22 -11.46 2.73
CA ALA A 217 -4.35 -11.35 1.81
C ALA A 217 -3.91 -10.65 0.50
N ILE A 218 -3.27 -9.48 0.60
CA ILE A 218 -2.75 -8.74 -0.57
C ILE A 218 -1.88 -9.64 -1.44
N MET A 219 -0.93 -10.35 -0.84
CA MET A 219 -0.05 -11.28 -1.55
C MET A 219 -0.80 -12.43 -2.21
N SER A 220 -1.78 -13.03 -1.52
CA SER A 220 -2.60 -14.12 -2.06
C SER A 220 -3.39 -13.68 -3.29
N PHE A 221 -4.03 -12.51 -3.22
CA PHE A 221 -4.74 -11.91 -4.33
C PHE A 221 -3.82 -11.67 -5.53
N THR A 222 -2.65 -11.04 -5.30
CA THR A 222 -1.72 -10.74 -6.40
C THR A 222 -1.19 -12.01 -7.05
N LEU A 223 -0.84 -13.02 -6.25
CA LEU A 223 -0.39 -14.31 -6.78
C LEU A 223 -1.51 -15.07 -7.50
N ASN A 224 -2.78 -14.87 -7.13
CA ASN A 224 -3.91 -15.40 -7.91
C ASN A 224 -3.92 -14.80 -9.31
N ARG A 225 -3.88 -13.46 -9.44
CA ARG A 225 -3.84 -12.77 -10.75
C ARG A 225 -2.68 -13.22 -11.64
N VAL A 226 -1.51 -13.44 -11.03
CA VAL A 226 -0.32 -13.98 -11.71
C VAL A 226 -0.53 -15.44 -12.13
N TYR A 227 -0.97 -16.29 -11.22
CA TYR A 227 -1.14 -17.73 -11.44
C TYR A 227 -2.15 -18.04 -12.54
N THR A 228 -3.28 -17.34 -12.54
CA THR A 228 -4.37 -17.55 -13.51
C THR A 228 -4.19 -16.74 -14.78
N GLU A 229 -3.10 -15.98 -14.90
CA GLU A 229 -2.87 -14.98 -15.96
C GLU A 229 -4.12 -14.15 -16.29
N TRP A 230 -4.85 -13.71 -15.24
CA TRP A 230 -6.25 -13.31 -15.35
C TRP A 230 -6.55 -12.30 -16.46
N TYR A 231 -5.71 -11.28 -16.57
CA TYR A 231 -5.87 -10.23 -17.58
C TYR A 231 -5.27 -10.64 -18.93
N ARG A 232 -4.18 -11.42 -18.96
CA ARG A 232 -3.56 -11.89 -20.21
C ARG A 232 -4.46 -12.86 -20.96
N ASN A 233 -5.14 -13.75 -20.24
CA ASN A 233 -6.16 -14.64 -20.81
C ASN A 233 -7.37 -13.89 -21.41
N LYS A 234 -7.52 -12.60 -21.09
CA LYS A 234 -8.55 -11.70 -21.64
C LYS A 234 -8.02 -10.75 -22.71
N GLY A 235 -6.79 -10.96 -23.19
CA GLY A 235 -6.17 -10.17 -24.25
C GLY A 235 -5.45 -8.90 -23.79
N TYR A 236 -5.30 -8.67 -22.48
CA TYR A 236 -4.53 -7.54 -21.95
C TYR A 236 -3.03 -7.87 -21.83
N ASN A 237 -2.18 -6.83 -21.83
CA ASN A 237 -0.72 -6.98 -21.72
C ASN A 237 -0.17 -6.70 -20.31
N PHE A 238 -1.04 -6.53 -19.31
CA PHE A 238 -0.67 -6.27 -17.92
C PHE A 238 -1.07 -7.42 -16.99
N THR A 239 -0.60 -7.36 -15.74
CA THR A 239 -0.81 -8.42 -14.74
C THR A 239 -1.95 -8.09 -13.80
N ILE A 240 -2.10 -6.83 -13.41
CA ILE A 240 -3.06 -6.36 -12.43
C ILE A 240 -3.38 -4.88 -12.70
N THR A 241 -4.52 -4.40 -12.23
CA THR A 241 -4.92 -2.99 -12.30
C THR A 241 -4.73 -2.26 -10.96
N SER A 242 -4.69 -0.93 -10.98
CA SER A 242 -4.68 -0.07 -9.77
C SER A 242 -6.09 0.38 -9.34
N SER A 243 -7.13 -0.06 -10.05
CA SER A 243 -8.52 0.32 -9.79
C SER A 243 -9.13 -0.52 -8.66
N THR A 244 -9.61 0.14 -7.60
CA THR A 244 -10.23 -0.51 -6.42
C THR A 244 -11.47 -1.33 -6.74
N ALA A 245 -12.16 -1.00 -7.84
CA ALA A 245 -13.30 -1.76 -8.33
C ALA A 245 -12.91 -3.19 -8.72
N PHE A 246 -11.69 -3.39 -9.24
CA PHE A 246 -11.25 -4.67 -9.80
C PHE A 246 -10.17 -5.33 -8.94
N ASP A 247 -9.17 -4.56 -8.51
CA ASP A 247 -7.98 -5.03 -7.80
C ASP A 247 -7.70 -4.18 -6.55
N HIS A 248 -6.47 -4.21 -6.05
CA HIS A 248 -6.03 -3.33 -4.97
C HIS A 248 -5.51 -2.00 -5.50
N LYS A 249 -5.65 -0.94 -4.71
CA LYS A 249 -5.09 0.36 -5.03
C LYS A 249 -3.57 0.30 -4.91
N TRP A 250 -2.93 0.55 -6.05
CA TRP A 250 -1.53 0.94 -6.13
C TRP A 250 -1.47 2.43 -6.48
N MET A 251 -0.51 3.17 -5.92
CA MET A 251 -0.35 4.60 -6.18
C MET A 251 1.09 4.87 -6.61
N ASN A 252 1.28 5.41 -7.81
CA ASN A 252 2.60 5.71 -8.31
C ASN A 252 3.29 6.79 -7.45
N GLY A 253 4.57 6.58 -7.11
CA GLY A 253 5.37 7.55 -6.35
C GLY A 253 5.03 7.71 -4.86
N ARG A 254 4.06 6.96 -4.29
CA ARG A 254 3.72 7.11 -2.86
C ARG A 254 4.85 6.67 -1.93
N ASN A 255 4.84 7.22 -0.72
CA ASN A 255 5.64 6.70 0.38
C ASN A 255 5.13 5.33 0.88
N ILE A 256 6.04 4.57 1.47
CA ILE A 256 5.78 3.32 2.19
C ILE A 256 6.13 3.51 3.67
N TYR A 257 5.82 2.52 4.51
CA TYR A 257 6.10 2.60 5.94
C TYR A 257 7.05 1.49 6.41
N ASP A 258 7.82 1.78 7.45
CA ASP A 258 8.75 0.83 8.08
C ASP A 258 8.04 -0.40 8.65
N THR A 259 6.93 -0.22 9.36
CA THR A 259 6.12 -1.31 9.94
C THR A 259 5.58 -2.26 8.86
N ILE A 260 5.07 -1.69 7.76
CA ILE A 260 4.59 -2.45 6.60
C ILE A 260 5.76 -3.15 5.90
N SER A 261 6.87 -2.44 5.67
CA SER A 261 8.05 -3.00 5.01
C SER A 261 8.60 -4.20 5.77
N ALA A 262 8.74 -4.09 7.09
CA ALA A 262 9.18 -5.18 7.95
C ALA A 262 8.22 -6.39 7.89
N ALA A 263 6.92 -6.14 7.92
CA ALA A 263 5.92 -7.20 7.83
C ALA A 263 5.93 -7.91 6.46
N VAL A 264 6.02 -7.17 5.34
CA VAL A 264 6.15 -7.75 3.99
C VAL A 264 7.40 -8.63 3.91
N ASP A 265 8.52 -8.12 4.39
CA ASP A 265 9.81 -8.83 4.33
C ASP A 265 9.79 -10.12 5.17
N GLN A 266 9.01 -10.15 6.25
CA GLN A 266 8.83 -11.34 7.09
C GLN A 266 7.96 -12.43 6.43
N VAL A 267 6.93 -12.07 5.65
CA VAL A 267 5.98 -13.04 5.07
C VAL A 267 6.09 -13.21 3.56
N PHE A 268 7.13 -12.68 2.94
CA PHE A 268 7.30 -12.55 1.49
C PHE A 268 7.11 -13.84 0.64
N ASN A 269 7.34 -15.02 1.22
CA ASN A 269 7.21 -16.30 0.51
C ASN A 269 5.91 -17.06 0.84
N ASN A 270 4.93 -16.38 1.41
CA ASN A 270 3.70 -16.99 1.93
C ASN A 270 2.47 -16.50 1.17
N TYR A 271 1.49 -17.38 1.02
CA TYR A 271 0.17 -17.02 0.54
C TYR A 271 -0.91 -17.93 1.13
N LEU A 272 -2.16 -17.52 0.98
CA LEU A 272 -3.31 -18.26 1.49
C LEU A 272 -3.81 -19.27 0.45
N SER A 273 -4.11 -20.48 0.91
CA SER A 273 -4.74 -21.52 0.10
C SER A 273 -5.87 -22.23 0.85
N ARG A 274 -6.71 -22.93 0.09
CA ARG A 274 -7.77 -23.82 0.59
C ARG A 274 -7.37 -25.28 0.37
N PRO A 275 -7.86 -26.22 1.20
CA PRO A 275 -7.69 -27.65 0.94
C PRO A 275 -8.21 -28.00 -0.46
N ASN A 276 -7.47 -28.85 -1.17
CA ASN A 276 -7.80 -29.31 -2.52
C ASN A 276 -7.88 -28.20 -3.60
N VAL A 277 -7.37 -26.99 -3.32
CA VAL A 277 -7.26 -25.90 -4.29
C VAL A 277 -5.79 -25.61 -4.56
N VAL A 278 -5.38 -25.70 -5.83
CA VAL A 278 -3.98 -25.49 -6.24
C VAL A 278 -3.62 -24.00 -6.32
N GLN A 279 -4.53 -23.19 -6.85
CA GLN A 279 -4.34 -21.74 -7.00
C GLN A 279 -4.32 -21.02 -5.64
N PRO A 280 -3.58 -19.90 -5.51
CA PRO A 280 -3.79 -18.94 -4.42
C PRO A 280 -5.23 -18.47 -4.45
N ILE A 281 -5.85 -18.25 -3.29
CA ILE A 281 -7.21 -17.71 -3.27
C ILE A 281 -7.22 -16.22 -3.58
N LEU A 282 -8.19 -15.80 -4.39
CA LEU A 282 -8.50 -14.39 -4.60
C LEU A 282 -9.17 -13.84 -3.34
N THR A 283 -8.37 -13.30 -2.42
CA THR A 283 -8.86 -12.73 -1.16
C THR A 283 -9.39 -11.32 -1.39
N GLN A 284 -10.57 -11.22 -1.99
CA GLN A 284 -11.27 -9.93 -2.02
C GLN A 284 -11.63 -9.52 -0.61
N TYR A 285 -11.39 -8.26 -0.30
CA TYR A 285 -11.87 -7.64 0.91
C TYR A 285 -12.48 -6.28 0.63
N CYS A 286 -13.46 -5.90 1.45
CA CYS A 286 -14.00 -4.55 1.49
C CYS A 286 -13.67 -3.87 2.82
N ASP A 287 -13.79 -2.55 2.83
CA ASP A 287 -13.42 -1.68 3.94
C ASP A 287 -14.14 -2.03 5.27
N GLY A 288 -15.28 -2.72 5.20
CA GLY A 288 -16.07 -3.11 6.37
C GLY A 288 -16.76 -1.95 7.08
N ARG A 289 -16.53 -0.71 6.63
CA ARG A 289 -17.09 0.54 7.17
C ARG A 289 -18.22 1.07 6.30
N ASN A 290 -17.99 1.20 4.99
CA ASN A 290 -19.00 1.70 4.05
C ASN A 290 -19.71 0.55 3.31
N VAL A 291 -19.05 -0.61 3.15
CA VAL A 291 -19.62 -1.78 2.48
C VAL A 291 -19.39 -3.03 3.33
N THR A 292 -20.48 -3.73 3.68
CA THR A 292 -20.40 -5.09 4.25
C THR A 292 -20.51 -6.09 3.12
N CYS A 293 -19.54 -6.99 2.97
CA CYS A 293 -19.51 -7.99 1.90
C CYS A 293 -19.82 -9.39 2.46
N PRO A 294 -21.03 -9.93 2.25
CA PRO A 294 -21.36 -11.27 2.71
C PRO A 294 -20.50 -12.32 2.01
N GLY A 295 -19.68 -13.04 2.78
CA GLY A 295 -18.84 -14.14 2.28
C GLY A 295 -17.42 -13.73 1.83
N TRP A 296 -17.01 -12.47 2.01
CA TRP A 296 -15.63 -12.03 1.77
C TRP A 296 -14.89 -11.74 3.06
N MET A 297 -13.58 -11.56 2.97
CA MET A 297 -12.82 -10.96 4.05
C MET A 297 -13.22 -9.49 4.19
N THR A 298 -13.27 -8.94 5.40
CA THR A 298 -13.24 -7.48 5.57
C THR A 298 -11.84 -7.07 6.00
N ILE A 299 -11.45 -5.83 5.70
CA ILE A 299 -10.20 -5.28 6.21
C ILE A 299 -10.22 -5.46 7.73
N LEU A 300 -9.18 -6.09 8.28
CA LEU A 300 -9.10 -6.30 9.72
C LEU A 300 -8.82 -4.96 10.38
N GLN A 301 -9.85 -4.23 10.78
CA GLN A 301 -9.73 -3.09 11.69
C GLN A 301 -9.66 -3.60 13.13
N GLN A 302 -9.08 -2.83 14.06
CA GLN A 302 -8.97 -3.26 15.45
C GLN A 302 -10.37 -3.61 16.01
N GLY A 303 -10.53 -4.88 16.39
CA GLY A 303 -11.80 -5.46 16.83
C GLY A 303 -11.87 -6.99 16.72
N ILE A 304 -10.99 -7.62 15.93
CA ILE A 304 -11.04 -9.07 15.72
C ILE A 304 -9.60 -9.65 15.69
N TYR A 305 -8.97 -9.80 16.86
CA TYR A 305 -8.27 -11.03 17.30
C TYR A 305 -7.35 -10.81 18.50
N ASN A 306 -7.82 -11.29 19.66
CA ASN A 306 -7.02 -11.57 20.86
C ASN A 306 -6.85 -13.10 21.02
N LYS A 307 -6.42 -13.83 19.99
CA LYS A 307 -6.10 -15.26 20.13
C LYS A 307 -4.82 -15.64 19.38
N LYS A 308 -3.88 -16.20 20.16
CA LYS A 308 -2.60 -16.76 19.71
C LYS A 308 -2.80 -17.74 18.55
N PRO A 309 -1.92 -17.77 17.54
CA PRO A 309 -1.96 -18.78 16.49
C PRO A 309 -1.71 -20.19 17.09
N LEU A 310 -2.58 -21.14 16.75
CA LEU A 310 -2.41 -22.56 17.07
C LEU A 310 -1.55 -23.20 15.97
N TYR A 311 -0.28 -23.45 16.28
CA TYR A 311 0.60 -24.25 15.42
C TYR A 311 0.21 -25.72 15.51
N SER A 312 -0.26 -26.34 14.42
CA SER A 312 -0.30 -27.79 14.31
C SER A 312 0.80 -28.27 13.37
N ALA A 313 1.81 -28.94 13.91
CA ALA A 313 2.81 -29.63 13.12
C ALA A 313 2.19 -30.88 12.51
N VAL A 314 2.09 -30.94 11.17
CA VAL A 314 1.85 -32.20 10.45
C VAL A 314 2.93 -32.37 9.38
N CYS A 315 3.36 -33.62 9.26
CA CYS A 315 4.55 -34.16 8.65
C CYS A 315 4.66 -33.98 7.12
N GLY A 316 5.88 -33.79 6.62
CA GLY A 316 6.30 -34.07 5.24
C GLY A 316 6.20 -32.91 4.22
N CYS A 317 7.29 -32.18 4.02
CA CYS A 317 7.60 -31.26 2.91
C CYS A 317 6.74 -30.00 2.67
N LEU A 318 5.64 -29.77 3.37
CA LEU A 318 4.89 -28.51 3.31
C LEU A 318 4.45 -28.11 4.73
N ARG A 319 5.05 -27.08 5.32
CA ARG A 319 4.50 -26.52 6.58
C ARG A 319 3.28 -25.70 6.21
N VAL A 320 2.14 -26.06 6.79
CA VAL A 320 0.88 -25.35 6.60
C VAL A 320 0.48 -24.76 7.95
N VAL A 321 0.40 -23.44 8.05
CA VAL A 321 -0.06 -22.77 9.28
C VAL A 321 -1.54 -22.44 9.14
N LYS A 322 -2.35 -22.89 10.10
CA LYS A 322 -3.76 -22.54 10.18
C LYS A 322 -3.90 -21.14 10.76
N VAL A 323 -4.30 -20.17 9.95
CA VAL A 323 -4.61 -18.81 10.41
C VAL A 323 -6.11 -18.65 10.44
N ASN A 324 -6.64 -18.16 11.56
CA ASN A 324 -8.05 -17.84 11.69
C ASN A 324 -8.23 -16.35 11.38
N ILE A 325 -8.82 -16.04 10.24
CA ILE A 325 -9.20 -14.68 9.86
C ILE A 325 -10.73 -14.67 9.83
N GLN A 326 -11.35 -13.90 10.73
CA GLN A 326 -12.82 -13.71 10.82
C GLN A 326 -13.64 -15.01 10.78
N GLN A 327 -13.31 -15.96 11.66
CA GLN A 327 -13.97 -17.28 11.77
C GLN A 327 -13.79 -18.20 10.54
N THR A 328 -13.06 -17.75 9.52
CA THR A 328 -12.70 -18.53 8.36
C THR A 328 -11.27 -19.05 8.51
N PHE A 329 -11.10 -20.36 8.32
CA PHE A 329 -9.79 -20.98 8.39
C PHE A 329 -9.09 -20.90 7.04
N PHE A 330 -7.90 -20.29 7.06
CA PHE A 330 -7.00 -20.26 5.92
C PHE A 330 -5.73 -21.03 6.25
N PHE A 331 -5.16 -21.63 5.22
CA PHE A 331 -3.91 -22.35 5.30
C PHE A 331 -2.83 -21.49 4.65
N VAL A 332 -1.81 -21.14 5.41
CA VAL A 332 -0.64 -20.43 4.87
C VAL A 332 0.30 -21.48 4.29
N LYS A 333 0.50 -21.43 2.98
CA LYS A 333 1.45 -22.28 2.27
C LYS A 333 2.77 -21.52 2.13
N TYR A 334 3.84 -22.11 2.68
CA TYR A 334 5.20 -21.57 2.59
C TYR A 334 5.87 -22.11 1.33
N TYR A 335 6.39 -21.23 0.48
CA TYR A 335 7.31 -21.63 -0.58
C TYR A 335 8.75 -21.62 -0.06
N PHE A 336 9.29 -22.81 0.23
CA PHE A 336 10.74 -22.99 0.37
C PHE A 336 11.32 -23.38 -0.98
N PHE A 337 11.62 -22.40 -1.82
CA PHE A 337 12.50 -22.59 -2.98
C PHE A 337 13.30 -21.31 -3.25
N TYR A 338 14.35 -21.11 -2.46
CA TYR A 338 15.59 -20.52 -2.93
C TYR A 338 16.63 -21.64 -2.87
N ASN A 339 17.06 -22.13 -4.03
CA ASN A 339 18.39 -22.70 -4.19
C ASN A 339 19.24 -21.63 -4.85
#